data_AF-A0ABC8CG90-F1
#
_entry.id   AF-A0ABC8CG90-F1
#
_cell.length_a   1.000
_cell.length_b   1.000
_cell.length_c   1.000
_cell.angle_alpha   90.00
_cell.angle_beta   90.00
_cell.angle_gamma   90.00
#
_symmetry.space_group_name_H-M   'P 1'
#
loop_
_entity.id
_entity.type
_entity.pdbx_description
1 polymer ?
#
loop_
_entity_poly.entity_id
_entity_poly.type
_entity_poly.pdbx_seq_one_letter_code
_entity_poly.pdbx_strand_id
1 'polypeptide(L)'
;MSTPTPPKNIRYPRITALIAIILAAVNLRSVITAISPLIPEIQASTGMSGTMVGIIGTVPTAMFAVSAFVLPRIKERFTLSEMMLLALGLTAVGQLLRVVYPNEWLLLVGSLIALFAIGILNATMPLVVREYFPRHVPSMSLTFMMSSQIMLAAAPIVAVPMMDWAENMGLPGWQISLGSWGVLAAIAAVSWMSLLIRRGPNPINTAPEPNFHLPVWRTTIGVGLAFMFGSNSLVAYTMMTFIPQIFTDAGQTAQYGANMLAIFSALGIPVTIVGRGWQVVWPTSSPSSSCPRSSFLPRCWALLSPRSQRRGSGSRSPPSVQSSSPWAWCSSISGHAPSRVPPRSPLSAKVWATPLPRSVPCSPAPRTRRPTPSSFPSR
;
A
#
# COMPACT_ATOMS: atom_id res chain seq x y z
N MET A 1 -49.10 -6.16 -9.94
CA MET A 1 -47.95 -5.50 -9.31
C MET A 1 -47.32 -6.48 -8.33
N SER A 2 -46.32 -7.24 -8.78
CA SER A 2 -45.50 -8.10 -7.92
C SER A 2 -44.56 -7.21 -7.12
N THR A 3 -44.72 -7.21 -5.80
CA THR A 3 -43.80 -6.55 -4.87
C THR A 3 -42.39 -7.11 -5.07
N PRO A 4 -41.34 -6.25 -5.12
CA PRO A 4 -39.98 -6.75 -5.16
C PRO A 4 -39.70 -7.43 -3.82
N THR A 5 -39.50 -8.73 -3.83
CA THR A 5 -39.05 -9.49 -2.67
C THR A 5 -37.75 -8.86 -2.14
N PRO A 6 -37.64 -8.57 -0.84
CA PRO A 6 -36.42 -8.00 -0.27
C PRO A 6 -35.25 -8.96 -0.54
N PRO A 7 -34.05 -8.44 -0.88
CA PRO A 7 -32.91 -9.29 -1.17
C PRO A 7 -32.64 -10.22 0.02
N LYS A 8 -32.63 -11.53 -0.26
CA LYS A 8 -32.34 -12.59 0.70
C LYS A 8 -31.03 -12.24 1.40
N ASN A 9 -31.07 -12.00 2.71
CA ASN A 9 -29.90 -11.74 3.54
C ASN A 9 -28.98 -12.97 3.52
N ILE A 10 -28.09 -13.06 2.54
CA ILE A 10 -27.02 -14.06 2.51
C ILE A 10 -26.05 -13.67 3.62
N ARG A 11 -26.30 -14.19 4.83
CA ARG A 11 -25.36 -14.14 5.94
C ARG A 11 -24.19 -15.07 5.58
N TYR A 12 -23.15 -14.51 4.97
CA TYR A 12 -21.87 -15.19 4.89
C TYR A 12 -21.41 -15.55 6.32
N PRO A 13 -20.78 -16.71 6.54
CA PRO A 13 -19.97 -16.87 7.74
C PRO A 13 -18.86 -15.82 7.63
N ARG A 14 -18.97 -14.73 8.39
CA ARG A 14 -18.01 -13.62 8.37
C ARG A 14 -16.56 -14.11 8.54
N ILE A 15 -16.41 -15.23 9.23
CA ILE A 15 -15.15 -15.94 9.46
C ILE A 15 -14.56 -16.48 8.15
N THR A 16 -15.33 -17.16 7.30
CA THR A 16 -14.80 -17.67 6.01
C THR A 16 -14.31 -16.55 5.09
N ALA A 17 -15.04 -15.43 5.01
CA ALA A 17 -14.59 -14.28 4.21
C ALA A 17 -13.34 -13.62 4.81
N LEU A 18 -13.27 -13.51 6.13
CA LEU A 18 -12.10 -12.99 6.83
C LEU A 18 -10.86 -13.86 6.57
N ILE A 19 -10.98 -15.18 6.75
CA ILE A 19 -9.88 -16.13 6.50
C ILE A 19 -9.41 -16.02 5.06
N ALA A 20 -10.34 -16.00 4.11
CA ALA A 20 -10.02 -15.92 2.70
C ALA A 20 -9.28 -14.61 2.36
N ILE A 21 -9.71 -13.46 2.94
CA ILE A 21 -9.03 -12.17 2.74
C ILE A 21 -7.62 -12.20 3.31
N ILE A 22 -7.44 -12.76 4.52
CA ILE A 22 -6.13 -12.89 5.15
C ILE A 22 -5.20 -13.77 4.30
N LEU A 23 -5.68 -14.93 3.84
CA LEU A 23 -4.92 -15.83 2.97
C LEU A 23 -4.51 -15.16 1.67
N ALA A 24 -5.41 -14.41 1.05
CA ALA A 24 -5.12 -13.68 -0.17
C ALA A 24 -4.13 -12.53 0.08
N ALA A 25 -4.25 -11.80 1.19
CA ALA A 25 -3.35 -10.72 1.57
C ALA A 25 -1.93 -11.20 1.86
N VAL A 26 -1.81 -12.38 2.47
CA VAL A 26 -0.54 -13.06 2.70
C VAL A 26 0.15 -13.37 1.35
N ASN A 27 -0.60 -13.86 0.36
CA ASN A 27 -0.03 -14.21 -0.94
C ASN A 27 0.52 -13.00 -1.73
N LEU A 28 0.07 -11.77 -1.46
CA LEU A 28 0.48 -10.55 -2.19
C LEU A 28 2.00 -10.31 -2.21
N ARG A 29 2.75 -10.83 -1.23
CA ARG A 29 4.18 -10.51 -1.04
C ARG A 29 5.10 -11.72 -1.15
N SER A 30 4.59 -12.92 -0.88
CA SER A 30 5.36 -14.18 -0.88
C SER A 30 6.20 -14.39 -2.15
N VAL A 31 5.61 -14.16 -3.32
CA VAL A 31 6.22 -14.42 -4.64
C VAL A 31 7.49 -13.60 -4.91
N ILE A 32 7.59 -12.41 -4.34
CA ILE A 32 8.66 -11.44 -4.60
C ILE A 32 9.77 -11.57 -3.57
N THR A 33 9.43 -11.72 -2.28
CA THR A 33 10.45 -11.71 -1.22
C THR A 33 11.03 -13.07 -0.90
N ALA A 34 10.35 -14.17 -1.22
CA ALA A 34 10.89 -15.52 -0.98
C ALA A 34 12.03 -15.90 -1.95
N ILE A 35 12.05 -15.33 -3.16
CA ILE A 35 13.11 -15.62 -4.14
C ILE A 35 14.43 -14.91 -3.82
N SER A 36 14.39 -13.69 -3.29
CA SER A 36 15.59 -12.85 -3.09
C SER A 36 16.76 -13.56 -2.37
N PRO A 37 16.57 -14.24 -1.22
CA PRO A 37 17.68 -14.91 -0.54
C PRO A 37 18.14 -16.21 -1.21
N LEU A 38 17.34 -16.76 -2.14
CA LEU A 38 17.62 -18.01 -2.85
C LEU A 38 18.30 -17.79 -4.21
N ILE A 39 18.49 -16.53 -4.64
CA ILE A 39 19.09 -16.20 -5.93
C ILE A 39 20.45 -16.91 -6.15
N PRO A 40 21.39 -16.94 -5.20
CA PRO A 40 22.69 -17.59 -5.41
C PRO A 40 22.55 -19.08 -5.75
N GLU A 41 21.66 -19.79 -5.05
CA GLU A 41 21.40 -21.21 -5.25
C GLU A 41 20.67 -21.49 -6.57
N ILE A 42 19.72 -20.63 -6.93
CA ILE A 42 19.03 -20.69 -8.22
C ILE A 42 20.04 -20.49 -9.36
N GLN A 43 20.97 -19.54 -9.24
CA GLN A 43 22.00 -19.32 -10.25
C GLN A 43 22.94 -20.53 -10.38
N ALA A 44 23.37 -21.13 -9.26
CA ALA A 44 24.23 -22.31 -9.26
C ALA A 44 23.56 -23.51 -9.94
N SER A 45 22.27 -23.73 -9.68
CA SER A 45 21.52 -24.88 -10.22
C SER A 45 21.01 -24.71 -11.66
N THR A 46 20.73 -23.47 -12.09
CA THR A 46 20.19 -23.20 -13.45
C THR A 46 21.23 -22.67 -14.44
N GLY A 47 22.44 -22.31 -13.97
CA GLY A 47 23.47 -21.68 -14.79
C GLY A 47 23.12 -20.25 -15.22
N MET A 48 22.16 -19.62 -14.54
CA MET A 48 21.57 -18.36 -14.95
C MET A 48 22.55 -17.18 -14.87
N SER A 49 22.63 -16.40 -15.95
CA SER A 49 23.46 -15.19 -16.01
C SER A 49 22.99 -14.09 -15.04
N GLY A 50 23.91 -13.23 -14.60
CA GLY A 50 23.56 -12.06 -13.77
C GLY A 50 22.58 -11.09 -14.46
N THR A 51 22.57 -11.02 -15.79
CA THR A 51 21.60 -10.23 -16.55
C THR A 51 20.17 -10.73 -16.33
N MET A 52 19.96 -12.05 -16.31
CA MET A 52 18.64 -12.64 -16.09
C MET A 52 18.14 -12.41 -14.66
N VAL A 53 19.03 -12.39 -13.66
CA VAL A 53 18.68 -11.97 -12.28
C VAL A 53 18.18 -10.52 -12.26
N GLY A 54 18.85 -9.62 -12.98
CA GLY A 54 18.39 -8.24 -13.16
C GLY A 54 17.00 -8.18 -13.81
N ILE A 55 16.76 -8.96 -14.87
CA ILE A 55 15.44 -9.06 -15.53
C ILE A 55 14.38 -9.51 -14.51
N ILE A 56 14.62 -10.60 -13.78
CA ILE A 56 13.71 -11.13 -12.75
C ILE A 56 13.36 -10.07 -11.71
N GLY A 57 14.34 -9.26 -11.29
CA GLY A 57 14.13 -8.15 -10.36
C GLY A 57 13.19 -7.06 -10.87
N THR A 58 13.09 -6.87 -12.19
CA THR A 58 12.20 -5.88 -12.83
C THR A 58 10.82 -6.43 -13.19
N VAL A 59 10.63 -7.75 -13.18
CA VAL A 59 9.34 -8.38 -13.55
C VAL A 59 8.17 -7.89 -12.70
N PRO A 60 8.27 -7.71 -11.36
CA PRO A 60 7.12 -7.32 -10.54
C PRO A 60 6.52 -5.98 -10.97
N THR A 61 7.37 -4.98 -11.21
CA THR A 61 6.91 -3.63 -11.58
C THR A 61 6.35 -3.61 -13.00
N ALA A 62 6.98 -4.31 -13.93
CA ALA A 62 6.49 -4.45 -15.30
C ALA A 62 5.11 -5.14 -15.34
N MET A 63 4.98 -6.27 -14.66
CA MET A 63 3.71 -7.02 -14.64
C MET A 63 2.61 -6.27 -13.91
N PHE A 64 2.91 -5.55 -12.81
CA PHE A 64 1.90 -4.73 -12.14
C PHE A 64 1.39 -3.59 -13.03
N ALA A 65 2.25 -3.00 -13.86
CA ALA A 65 1.83 -2.03 -14.85
C ALA A 65 0.88 -2.66 -15.88
N VAL A 66 1.22 -3.83 -16.43
CA VAL A 66 0.36 -4.57 -17.37
C VAL A 66 -0.98 -4.92 -16.70
N SER A 67 -0.97 -5.43 -15.48
CA SER A 67 -2.17 -5.74 -14.70
C SER A 67 -3.07 -4.51 -14.54
N ALA A 68 -2.50 -3.32 -14.28
CA ALA A 68 -3.26 -2.09 -14.14
C ALA A 68 -3.98 -1.68 -15.44
N PHE A 69 -3.38 -1.89 -16.61
CA PHE A 69 -4.02 -1.62 -17.91
C PHE A 69 -5.08 -2.67 -18.28
N VAL A 70 -4.89 -3.92 -17.87
CA VAL A 70 -5.81 -5.02 -18.21
C VAL A 70 -7.01 -5.06 -17.25
N LEU A 71 -6.84 -4.63 -15.99
CA LEU A 71 -7.86 -4.69 -14.94
C LEU A 71 -9.23 -4.09 -15.33
N PRO A 72 -9.35 -2.90 -15.96
CA PRO A 72 -10.65 -2.36 -16.34
C PRO A 72 -11.43 -3.29 -17.27
N ARG A 73 -10.77 -3.91 -18.24
CA ARG A 73 -11.39 -4.87 -19.18
C ARG A 73 -11.83 -6.16 -18.48
N ILE A 74 -11.07 -6.61 -17.47
CA ILE A 74 -11.44 -7.79 -16.67
C ILE A 74 -12.68 -7.48 -15.83
N LYS A 75 -12.75 -6.27 -15.22
CA LYS A 75 -13.90 -5.85 -14.40
C LYS A 75 -15.22 -5.81 -15.16
N GLU A 76 -15.19 -5.56 -16.47
CA GLU A 76 -16.38 -5.57 -17.32
C GLU A 76 -16.93 -7.00 -17.56
N ARG A 77 -16.08 -8.02 -17.45
CA ARG A 77 -16.43 -9.41 -17.81
C ARG A 77 -16.57 -10.36 -16.63
N PHE A 78 -15.89 -10.08 -15.52
CA PHE A 78 -15.81 -10.99 -14.37
C PHE A 78 -16.34 -10.32 -13.10
N THR A 79 -17.03 -11.10 -12.28
CA THR A 79 -17.41 -10.68 -10.92
C THR A 79 -16.19 -10.63 -10.00
N LEU A 80 -16.28 -9.89 -8.90
CA LEU A 80 -15.15 -9.75 -7.97
C LEU A 80 -14.71 -11.10 -7.39
N SER A 81 -15.66 -11.99 -7.11
CA SER A 81 -15.36 -13.33 -6.59
C SER A 81 -14.63 -14.20 -7.62
N GLU A 82 -15.01 -14.12 -8.90
CA GLU A 82 -14.33 -14.83 -9.99
C GLU A 82 -12.93 -14.28 -10.24
N MET A 83 -12.78 -12.95 -10.28
CA MET A 83 -11.47 -12.30 -10.46
C MET A 83 -10.47 -12.75 -9.38
N MET A 84 -10.93 -12.80 -8.14
CA MET A 84 -10.13 -13.26 -7.00
C MET A 84 -9.72 -14.72 -7.10
N LEU A 85 -10.66 -15.61 -7.46
CA LEU A 85 -10.38 -17.03 -7.66
C LEU A 85 -9.39 -17.24 -8.80
N LEU A 86 -9.60 -16.58 -9.94
CA LEU A 86 -8.71 -16.66 -11.10
C LEU A 86 -7.32 -16.10 -10.79
N ALA A 87 -7.23 -14.97 -10.08
CA ALA A 87 -5.94 -14.38 -9.70
C ALA A 87 -5.17 -15.28 -8.73
N LEU A 88 -5.83 -15.84 -7.70
CA LEU A 88 -5.18 -16.76 -6.77
C LEU A 88 -4.79 -18.07 -7.45
N GLY A 89 -5.64 -18.60 -8.34
CA GLY A 89 -5.35 -19.80 -9.13
C GLY A 89 -4.16 -19.58 -10.07
N LEU A 90 -4.12 -18.48 -10.82
CA LEU A 90 -2.99 -18.11 -11.67
C LEU A 90 -1.70 -17.89 -10.85
N THR A 91 -1.82 -17.32 -9.65
CA THR A 91 -0.67 -17.18 -8.74
C THR A 91 -0.12 -18.55 -8.34
N ALA A 92 -0.99 -19.49 -7.98
CA ALA A 92 -0.60 -20.86 -7.64
C ALA A 92 0.04 -21.58 -8.83
N VAL A 93 -0.59 -21.53 -10.02
CA VAL A 93 -0.05 -22.13 -11.24
C VAL A 93 1.30 -21.52 -11.60
N GLY A 94 1.43 -20.19 -11.58
CA GLY A 94 2.69 -19.50 -11.87
C GLY A 94 3.80 -19.86 -10.87
N GLN A 95 3.49 -19.96 -9.57
CA GLN A 95 4.44 -20.39 -8.55
C GLN A 95 4.90 -21.84 -8.74
N LEU A 96 3.96 -22.75 -8.99
CA LEU A 96 4.29 -24.16 -9.22
C LEU A 96 5.08 -24.33 -10.51
N LEU A 97 4.76 -23.57 -11.57
CA LEU A 97 5.48 -23.62 -12.83
C LEU A 97 6.97 -23.25 -12.69
N ARG A 98 7.32 -22.35 -11.75
CA ARG A 98 8.71 -21.93 -11.48
C ARG A 98 9.58 -23.06 -10.93
N VAL A 99 8.98 -24.08 -10.34
CA VAL A 99 9.68 -25.12 -9.56
C VAL A 99 9.60 -26.52 -10.19
N VAL A 100 8.87 -26.68 -11.31
CA VAL A 100 8.72 -27.97 -12.00
C VAL A 100 10.06 -28.51 -12.49
N TYR A 101 10.90 -27.65 -13.07
CA TYR A 101 12.19 -28.04 -13.61
C TYR A 101 13.20 -26.90 -13.42
N PRO A 102 14.48 -27.19 -13.13
CA PRO A 102 15.55 -26.19 -13.04
C PRO A 102 15.86 -25.61 -14.43
N ASN A 103 14.99 -24.71 -14.91
CA ASN A 103 15.13 -24.01 -16.18
C ASN A 103 14.79 -22.53 -16.00
N GLU A 104 15.70 -21.66 -16.41
CA GLU A 104 15.56 -20.20 -16.33
C GLU A 104 14.30 -19.68 -17.02
N TRP A 105 13.87 -20.29 -18.13
CA TRP A 105 12.68 -19.88 -18.88
C TRP A 105 11.39 -20.21 -18.14
N LEU A 106 11.31 -21.39 -17.51
CA LEU A 106 10.15 -21.75 -16.69
C LEU A 106 10.05 -20.84 -15.46
N LEU A 107 11.18 -20.50 -14.85
CA LEU A 107 11.24 -19.55 -13.75
C LEU A 107 10.75 -18.17 -14.19
N LEU A 108 11.16 -17.68 -15.36
CA LEU A 108 10.72 -16.40 -15.89
C LEU A 108 9.22 -16.40 -16.24
N VAL A 109 8.75 -17.37 -17.03
CA VAL A 109 7.35 -17.47 -17.46
C VAL A 109 6.42 -17.65 -16.26
N GLY A 110 6.77 -18.52 -15.32
CA GLY A 110 6.00 -18.69 -14.09
C GLY A 110 5.99 -17.43 -13.22
N SER A 111 7.09 -16.69 -13.17
CA SER A 111 7.14 -15.38 -12.48
C SER A 111 6.27 -14.33 -13.15
N LEU A 112 6.28 -14.25 -14.49
CA LEU A 112 5.42 -13.33 -15.25
C LEU A 112 3.94 -13.61 -14.95
N ILE A 113 3.52 -14.87 -15.00
CA ILE A 113 2.13 -15.28 -14.73
C ILE A 113 1.75 -14.96 -13.28
N ALA A 114 2.58 -15.36 -12.31
CA ALA A 114 2.29 -15.15 -10.89
C ALA A 114 2.23 -13.66 -10.53
N LEU A 115 3.17 -12.86 -11.03
CA LEU A 115 3.23 -11.42 -10.73
C LEU A 115 2.13 -10.63 -11.44
N PHE A 116 1.74 -11.01 -12.65
CA PHE A 116 0.57 -10.44 -13.31
C PHE A 116 -0.71 -10.67 -12.49
N ALA A 117 -0.90 -11.90 -12.01
CA ALA A 117 -2.04 -12.26 -11.18
C ALA A 117 -2.05 -11.52 -9.84
N ILE A 118 -0.89 -11.39 -9.18
CA ILE A 118 -0.75 -10.59 -7.95
C ILE A 118 -1.03 -9.10 -8.20
N GLY A 119 -0.65 -8.56 -9.35
CA GLY A 119 -0.99 -7.18 -9.71
C GLY A 119 -2.50 -6.93 -9.75
N ILE A 120 -3.26 -7.89 -10.30
CA ILE A 120 -4.74 -7.86 -10.27
C ILE A 120 -5.23 -7.96 -8.83
N LEU A 121 -4.72 -8.94 -8.07
CA LEU A 121 -5.09 -9.21 -6.68
C LEU A 121 -4.91 -7.97 -5.78
N ASN A 122 -3.80 -7.25 -5.94
CA ASN A 122 -3.49 -6.05 -5.16
C ASN A 122 -4.49 -4.92 -5.48
N ALA A 123 -4.85 -4.76 -6.75
CA ALA A 123 -5.80 -3.73 -7.17
C ALA A 123 -7.27 -4.05 -6.81
N THR A 124 -7.62 -5.33 -6.66
CA THR A 124 -8.98 -5.76 -6.28
C THR A 124 -9.20 -5.83 -4.77
N MET A 125 -8.16 -6.01 -3.96
CA MET A 125 -8.28 -6.15 -2.50
C MET A 125 -9.12 -5.04 -1.81
N PRO A 126 -8.89 -3.74 -2.09
CA PRO A 126 -9.70 -2.68 -1.50
C PRO A 126 -11.19 -2.75 -1.89
N LEU A 127 -11.49 -3.26 -3.08
CA LEU A 127 -12.86 -3.47 -3.56
C LEU A 127 -13.52 -4.60 -2.79
N VAL A 128 -12.80 -5.71 -2.58
CA VAL A 128 -13.26 -6.88 -1.80
C VAL A 128 -13.62 -6.46 -0.39
N VAL A 129 -12.75 -5.68 0.27
CA VAL A 129 -13.01 -5.20 1.62
C VAL A 129 -14.29 -4.37 1.70
N ARG A 130 -14.50 -3.46 0.73
CA ARG A 130 -15.71 -2.62 0.67
C ARG A 130 -16.97 -3.44 0.42
N GLU A 131 -16.89 -4.46 -0.41
CA GLU A 131 -18.03 -5.29 -0.78
C GLU A 131 -18.45 -6.26 0.35
N TYR A 132 -17.49 -6.94 0.98
CA TYR A 132 -17.78 -7.93 2.03
C TYR A 132 -17.95 -7.30 3.42
N PHE A 133 -17.30 -6.17 3.69
CA PHE A 133 -17.32 -5.51 5.00
C PHE A 133 -17.61 -4.00 4.93
N PRO A 134 -18.75 -3.57 4.34
CA PRO A 134 -19.05 -2.15 4.13
C PRO A 134 -19.09 -1.32 5.42
N ARG A 135 -19.45 -1.95 6.55
CA ARG A 135 -19.51 -1.29 7.87
C ARG A 135 -18.17 -1.23 8.62
N HIS A 136 -17.16 -2.00 8.17
CA HIS A 136 -15.88 -2.14 8.87
C HIS A 136 -14.68 -1.96 7.92
N VAL A 137 -14.85 -1.22 6.81
CA VAL A 137 -13.80 -1.00 5.79
C VAL A 137 -12.47 -0.57 6.42
N PRO A 138 -12.41 0.40 7.36
CA PRO A 138 -11.14 0.79 7.94
C PRO A 138 -10.46 -0.36 8.70
N SER A 139 -11.21 -1.12 9.51
CA SER A 139 -10.66 -2.24 10.30
C SER A 139 -10.11 -3.33 9.38
N MET A 140 -10.88 -3.74 8.38
CA MET A 140 -10.50 -4.79 7.45
C MET A 140 -9.35 -4.38 6.54
N SER A 141 -9.27 -3.09 6.17
CA SER A 141 -8.12 -2.55 5.45
C SER A 141 -6.82 -2.69 6.25
N LEU A 142 -6.86 -2.38 7.55
CA LEU A 142 -5.71 -2.58 8.42
C LEU A 142 -5.35 -4.05 8.56
N THR A 143 -6.34 -4.94 8.72
CA THR A 143 -6.10 -6.37 8.83
C THR A 143 -5.36 -6.91 7.62
N PHE A 144 -5.83 -6.64 6.40
CA PHE A 144 -5.16 -7.17 5.22
C PHE A 144 -3.77 -6.53 5.02
N MET A 145 -3.61 -5.23 5.29
CA MET A 145 -2.30 -4.55 5.20
C MET A 145 -1.30 -5.15 6.18
N MET A 146 -1.70 -5.37 7.44
CA MET A 146 -0.87 -6.00 8.46
C MET A 146 -0.51 -7.44 8.08
N SER A 147 -1.48 -8.24 7.63
CA SER A 147 -1.21 -9.61 7.15
C SER A 147 -0.21 -9.63 6.00
N SER A 148 -0.34 -8.70 5.05
CA SER A 148 0.61 -8.55 3.95
C SER A 148 2.00 -8.14 4.43
N GLN A 149 2.12 -7.23 5.40
CA GLN A 149 3.42 -6.80 5.95
C GLN A 149 4.09 -7.88 6.79
N ILE A 150 3.32 -8.66 7.55
CA ILE A 150 3.85 -9.80 8.30
C ILE A 150 4.41 -10.82 7.32
N MET A 151 3.68 -11.15 6.24
CA MET A 151 4.20 -12.09 5.24
C MET A 151 5.44 -11.55 4.52
N LEU A 152 5.48 -10.25 4.25
CA LEU A 152 6.64 -9.61 3.63
C LEU A 152 7.93 -9.86 4.43
N ALA A 153 7.85 -9.82 5.76
CA ALA A 153 8.99 -10.11 6.65
C ALA A 153 9.20 -11.62 6.88
N ALA A 154 8.12 -12.41 6.97
CA ALA A 154 8.22 -13.85 7.26
C ALA A 154 8.78 -14.67 6.08
N ALA A 155 8.40 -14.33 4.85
CA ALA A 155 8.82 -15.06 3.65
C ALA A 155 10.34 -15.25 3.53
N PRO A 156 11.19 -14.18 3.61
CA PRO A 156 12.64 -14.36 3.51
C PRO A 156 13.23 -15.16 4.68
N ILE A 157 12.75 -14.96 5.91
CA ILE A 157 13.24 -15.72 7.09
C ILE A 157 13.04 -17.21 6.91
N VAL A 158 11.87 -17.61 6.40
CA VAL A 158 11.48 -19.02 6.26
C VAL A 158 12.09 -19.64 4.99
N ALA A 159 12.44 -18.85 3.98
CA ALA A 159 12.91 -19.36 2.69
C ALA A 159 14.17 -20.22 2.80
N VAL A 160 15.19 -19.78 3.54
CA VAL A 160 16.47 -20.49 3.67
C VAL A 160 16.36 -21.74 4.55
N PRO A 161 15.75 -21.71 5.76
CA PRO A 161 15.59 -22.92 6.57
C PRO A 161 14.71 -23.99 5.91
N MET A 162 13.73 -23.57 5.10
CA MET A 162 12.90 -24.49 4.32
C MET A 162 13.70 -25.19 3.20
N MET A 163 14.64 -24.47 2.59
CA MET A 163 15.57 -25.04 1.61
C MET A 163 16.50 -26.06 2.27
N ASP A 164 17.17 -25.68 3.35
CA ASP A 164 18.07 -26.57 4.11
C ASP A 164 17.32 -27.82 4.60
N TRP A 165 16.10 -27.66 5.10
CA TRP A 165 15.25 -28.78 5.53
C TRP A 165 14.95 -29.76 4.39
N ALA A 166 14.63 -29.25 3.19
CA ALA A 166 14.35 -30.06 2.02
C ALA A 166 15.62 -30.78 1.51
N GLU A 167 16.78 -30.11 1.50
CA GLU A 167 18.05 -30.72 1.11
C GLU A 167 18.47 -31.86 2.05
N ASN A 168 18.28 -31.67 3.37
CA ASN A 168 18.52 -32.72 4.35
C ASN A 168 17.64 -33.96 4.16
N MET A 169 16.50 -33.83 3.47
CA MET A 169 15.63 -34.94 3.08
C MET A 169 15.96 -35.53 1.69
N GLY A 170 17.01 -35.02 1.02
CA GLY A 170 17.36 -35.42 -0.34
C GLY A 170 16.40 -34.91 -1.42
N LEU A 171 15.60 -33.88 -1.10
CA LEU A 171 14.68 -33.23 -2.03
C LEU A 171 15.34 -32.00 -2.68
N PRO A 172 14.82 -31.54 -3.84
CA PRO A 172 15.29 -30.32 -4.49
C PRO A 172 14.99 -29.08 -3.62
N GLY A 173 16.00 -28.59 -2.90
CA GLY A 173 15.89 -27.62 -1.81
C GLY A 173 15.13 -26.34 -2.16
N TRP A 174 15.68 -25.56 -3.09
CA TRP A 174 15.12 -24.26 -3.46
C TRP A 174 13.76 -24.39 -4.15
N GLN A 175 13.53 -25.48 -4.90
CA GLN A 175 12.25 -25.77 -5.54
C GLN A 175 11.15 -26.03 -4.51
N ILE A 176 11.44 -26.79 -3.44
CA ILE A 176 10.47 -27.02 -2.35
C ILE A 176 10.21 -25.73 -1.58
N SER A 177 11.25 -24.97 -1.28
CA SER A 177 11.11 -23.68 -0.58
C SER A 177 10.20 -22.73 -1.36
N LEU A 178 10.45 -22.51 -2.65
CA LEU A 178 9.60 -21.67 -3.50
C LEU A 178 8.21 -22.29 -3.76
N GLY A 179 8.15 -23.60 -3.99
CA GLY A 179 6.92 -24.31 -4.33
C GLY A 179 5.90 -24.33 -3.19
N SER A 180 6.36 -24.33 -1.94
CA SER A 180 5.51 -24.28 -0.75
C SER A 180 4.59 -23.04 -0.73
N TRP A 181 5.06 -21.91 -1.25
CA TRP A 181 4.25 -20.68 -1.39
C TRP A 181 3.19 -20.82 -2.48
N GLY A 182 3.45 -21.61 -3.53
CA GLY A 182 2.45 -21.98 -4.52
C GLY A 182 1.31 -22.81 -3.91
N VAL A 183 1.62 -23.71 -2.99
CA VAL A 183 0.61 -24.46 -2.22
C VAL A 183 -0.23 -23.52 -1.36
N LEU A 184 0.40 -22.54 -0.70
CA LEU A 184 -0.32 -21.51 0.06
C LEU A 184 -1.28 -20.69 -0.83
N ALA A 185 -0.87 -20.36 -2.05
CA ALA A 185 -1.73 -19.71 -3.04
C ALA A 185 -2.91 -20.61 -3.47
N ALA A 186 -2.66 -21.92 -3.64
CA ALA A 186 -3.71 -22.89 -3.96
C ALA A 186 -4.74 -23.01 -2.81
N ILE A 187 -4.29 -23.07 -1.56
CA ILE A 187 -5.17 -23.07 -0.38
C ILE A 187 -6.01 -21.78 -0.35
N ALA A 188 -5.40 -20.63 -0.64
CA ALA A 188 -6.13 -19.37 -0.74
C ALA A 188 -7.19 -19.42 -1.85
N ALA A 189 -6.87 -19.97 -3.03
CA ALA A 189 -7.83 -20.13 -4.12
C ALA A 189 -9.02 -21.03 -3.73
N VAL A 190 -8.76 -22.18 -3.08
CA VAL A 190 -9.80 -23.10 -2.60
C VAL A 190 -10.72 -22.41 -1.58
N SER A 191 -10.15 -21.61 -0.68
CA SER A 191 -10.95 -20.83 0.28
C SER A 191 -11.92 -19.87 -0.44
N TRP A 192 -11.49 -19.31 -1.58
CA TRP A 192 -12.28 -18.41 -2.39
C TRP A 192 -13.35 -19.13 -3.22
N MET A 193 -13.09 -20.36 -3.65
CA MET A 193 -14.07 -21.20 -4.34
C MET A 193 -15.31 -21.45 -3.47
N SER A 194 -15.12 -21.64 -2.15
CA SER A 194 -16.23 -21.74 -1.19
C SER A 194 -17.08 -20.47 -1.11
N LEU A 195 -16.48 -19.30 -1.33
CA LEU A 195 -17.20 -18.02 -1.39
C LEU A 195 -17.92 -17.82 -2.73
N LEU A 196 -17.36 -18.33 -3.83
CA LEU A 196 -17.98 -18.27 -5.16
C LEU A 196 -19.25 -19.12 -5.21
N ILE A 197 -19.19 -20.39 -4.77
CA ILE A 197 -20.32 -21.32 -4.80
C ILE A 197 -21.50 -20.82 -3.95
N ARG A 198 -21.20 -20.08 -2.86
CA ARG A 198 -22.21 -19.52 -1.96
C ARG A 198 -22.83 -18.21 -2.46
N ARG A 199 -22.32 -17.65 -3.57
CA ARG A 199 -22.87 -16.46 -4.21
C ARG A 199 -23.61 -16.83 -5.50
N GLY A 200 -24.85 -16.35 -5.61
CA GLY A 200 -25.44 -16.12 -6.93
C GLY A 200 -24.70 -14.98 -7.64
N PRO A 201 -24.77 -14.91 -8.98
CA PRO A 201 -24.05 -13.94 -9.79
C PRO A 201 -24.59 -12.53 -9.48
N ASN A 202 -23.97 -11.83 -8.53
CA ASN A 202 -24.14 -10.40 -8.42
C ASN A 202 -22.96 -9.76 -9.14
N PRO A 203 -23.18 -9.17 -10.33
CA PRO A 203 -22.18 -8.30 -10.92
C PRO A 203 -21.80 -7.23 -9.90
N ILE A 204 -20.58 -6.73 -10.00
CA ILE A 204 -20.13 -5.62 -9.17
C ILE A 204 -21.13 -4.48 -9.40
N ASN A 205 -21.99 -4.19 -8.42
CA ASN A 205 -22.80 -2.98 -8.41
C ASN A 205 -21.84 -1.82 -8.13
N THR A 206 -20.96 -1.52 -9.07
CA THR A 206 -20.26 -0.26 -9.10
C THR A 206 -21.36 0.78 -9.30
N ALA A 207 -21.60 1.61 -8.29
CA ALA A 207 -22.23 2.89 -8.52
C ALA A 207 -21.56 3.52 -9.76
N PRO A 208 -22.30 4.21 -10.65
CA PRO A 208 -21.74 4.74 -11.88
C PRO A 208 -20.45 5.49 -11.56
N GLU A 209 -19.29 4.98 -11.99
CA GLU A 209 -18.07 5.76 -11.87
C GLU A 209 -18.30 6.99 -12.74
N PRO A 210 -18.12 8.21 -12.22
CA PRO A 210 -18.29 9.39 -13.03
C PRO A 210 -17.30 9.29 -14.20
N ASN A 211 -17.82 9.30 -15.43
CA ASN A 211 -17.07 9.23 -16.69
C ASN A 211 -16.20 10.47 -16.89
N PHE A 212 -15.19 10.65 -16.04
CA PHE A 212 -14.16 11.65 -16.26
C PHE A 212 -13.06 10.99 -17.09
N HIS A 213 -13.20 11.09 -18.42
CA HIS A 213 -12.15 10.81 -19.39
C HIS A 213 -11.05 11.90 -19.37
N LEU A 214 -10.67 12.40 -18.19
CA LEU A 214 -9.50 13.25 -18.12
C LEU A 214 -8.27 12.35 -18.29
N PRO A 215 -7.38 12.64 -19.26
CA PRO A 215 -6.12 11.93 -19.37
C PRO A 215 -5.26 12.34 -18.17
N VAL A 216 -5.37 11.60 -17.06
CA VAL A 216 -4.68 11.86 -15.79
C VAL A 216 -3.18 11.99 -16.02
N TRP A 217 -2.64 11.21 -16.96
CA TRP A 217 -1.24 11.25 -17.38
C TRP A 217 -0.77 12.58 -18.02
N ARG A 218 -1.70 13.45 -18.45
CA ARG A 218 -1.38 14.80 -18.98
C ARG A 218 -1.44 15.89 -17.91
N THR A 219 -1.93 15.59 -16.72
CA THR A 219 -2.05 16.57 -15.64
C THR A 219 -0.78 16.62 -14.80
N THR A 220 -0.35 17.82 -14.38
CA THR A 220 0.83 17.98 -13.51
C THR A 220 0.69 17.21 -12.19
N ILE A 221 -0.53 17.14 -11.65
CA ILE A 221 -0.82 16.36 -10.44
C ILE A 221 -0.65 14.86 -10.71
N GLY A 222 -1.16 14.35 -11.84
CA GLY A 222 -1.02 12.94 -12.21
C GLY A 222 0.44 12.54 -12.45
N VAL A 223 1.21 13.37 -13.15
CA VAL A 223 2.65 13.15 -13.36
C VAL A 223 3.41 13.23 -12.03
N GLY A 224 3.08 14.20 -11.17
CA GLY A 224 3.69 14.33 -9.83
C GLY A 224 3.42 13.11 -8.94
N LEU A 225 2.18 12.60 -8.93
CA LEU A 225 1.82 11.37 -8.22
C LEU A 225 2.54 10.15 -8.80
N ALA A 226 2.63 10.03 -10.12
CA ALA A 226 3.37 8.96 -10.77
C ALA A 226 4.86 8.96 -10.37
N PHE A 227 5.50 10.13 -10.33
CA PHE A 227 6.89 10.26 -9.92
C PHE A 227 7.07 9.92 -8.42
N MET A 228 6.16 10.38 -7.56
CA MET A 228 6.20 10.10 -6.12
C MET A 228 6.04 8.59 -5.84
N PHE A 229 4.99 7.96 -6.35
CA PHE A 229 4.74 6.53 -6.17
C PHE A 229 5.79 5.67 -6.88
N GLY A 230 6.28 6.12 -8.05
CA GLY A 230 7.36 5.48 -8.79
C GLY A 230 8.66 5.48 -8.00
N SER A 231 9.07 6.64 -7.45
CA SER A 231 10.27 6.78 -6.63
C SER A 231 10.19 5.92 -5.36
N ASN A 232 9.05 5.93 -4.68
CA ASN A 232 8.82 5.09 -3.51
C ASN A 232 8.89 3.58 -3.86
N SER A 233 8.28 3.17 -4.97
CA SER A 233 8.32 1.79 -5.43
C SER A 233 9.72 1.36 -5.84
N LEU A 234 10.46 2.25 -6.52
CA LEU A 234 11.84 2.01 -6.93
C LEU A 234 12.72 1.70 -5.72
N VAL A 235 12.65 2.53 -4.67
CA VAL A 235 13.42 2.30 -3.44
C VAL A 235 13.01 0.97 -2.80
N ALA A 236 11.71 0.73 -2.63
CA ALA A 236 11.22 -0.48 -1.97
C ALA A 236 11.64 -1.77 -2.70
N TYR A 237 11.47 -1.85 -4.01
CA TYR A 237 11.82 -3.04 -4.79
C TYR A 237 13.33 -3.23 -4.92
N THR A 238 14.09 -2.15 -5.12
CA THR A 238 15.56 -2.24 -5.19
C THR A 238 16.12 -2.79 -3.88
N MET A 239 15.65 -2.28 -2.74
CA MET A 239 16.05 -2.79 -1.43
C MET A 239 15.62 -4.26 -1.24
N MET A 240 14.40 -4.63 -1.63
CA MET A 240 13.94 -6.03 -1.50
C MET A 240 14.74 -7.03 -2.32
N THR A 241 15.19 -6.63 -3.51
CA THR A 241 15.96 -7.50 -4.41
C THR A 241 17.40 -7.63 -3.94
N PHE A 242 18.05 -6.52 -3.60
CA PHE A 242 19.50 -6.50 -3.43
C PHE A 242 19.98 -6.57 -1.97
N ILE A 243 19.14 -6.34 -0.95
CA ILE A 243 19.59 -6.45 0.45
C ILE A 243 20.26 -7.81 0.74
N PRO A 244 19.65 -8.96 0.43
CA PRO A 244 20.29 -10.25 0.71
C PRO A 244 21.63 -10.39 -0.02
N GLN A 245 21.65 -10.00 -1.30
CA GLN A 245 22.83 -10.10 -2.15
C GLN A 245 24.00 -9.21 -1.65
N ILE A 246 23.71 -7.99 -1.21
CA ILE A 246 24.73 -7.08 -0.65
C ILE A 246 25.44 -7.70 0.55
N PHE A 247 24.70 -8.44 1.40
CA PHE A 247 25.30 -9.10 2.56
C PHE A 247 26.03 -10.39 2.20
N THR A 248 25.53 -11.19 1.25
CA THR A 248 26.23 -12.39 0.79
C THR A 248 27.53 -12.03 0.06
N ASP A 249 27.53 -10.97 -0.75
CA ASP A 249 28.72 -10.46 -1.44
C ASP A 249 29.76 -9.90 -0.45
N ALA A 250 29.30 -9.43 0.73
CA ALA A 250 30.16 -9.04 1.85
C ALA A 250 30.70 -10.23 2.67
N GLY A 251 30.43 -11.47 2.26
CA GLY A 251 30.91 -12.69 2.92
C GLY A 251 30.03 -13.21 4.06
N GLN A 252 28.82 -12.68 4.23
CA GLN A 252 27.86 -13.20 5.22
C GLN A 252 27.07 -14.41 4.68
N THR A 253 26.43 -15.15 5.58
CA THR A 253 25.58 -16.30 5.20
C THR A 253 24.28 -15.85 4.53
N ALA A 254 23.69 -16.72 3.69
CA ALA A 254 22.40 -16.47 3.04
C ALA A 254 21.28 -16.19 4.07
N GLN A 255 21.27 -16.91 5.19
CA GLN A 255 20.33 -16.69 6.29
C GLN A 255 20.47 -15.29 6.90
N TYR A 256 21.69 -14.78 7.03
CA TYR A 256 21.92 -13.44 7.56
C TYR A 256 21.33 -12.37 6.62
N GLY A 257 21.58 -12.49 5.31
CA GLY A 257 20.97 -11.62 4.30
C GLY A 257 19.44 -11.66 4.31
N ALA A 258 18.87 -12.87 4.46
CA ALA A 258 17.43 -13.07 4.60
C ALA A 258 16.86 -12.38 5.85
N ASN A 259 17.55 -12.50 6.99
CA ASN A 259 17.16 -11.86 8.25
C ASN A 259 17.20 -10.32 8.14
N MET A 260 18.20 -9.76 7.45
CA MET A 260 18.28 -8.31 7.23
C MET A 260 17.13 -7.79 6.37
N LEU A 261 16.77 -8.52 5.30
CA LEU A 261 15.60 -8.19 4.49
C LEU A 261 14.30 -8.26 5.30
N ALA A 262 14.21 -9.23 6.21
CA ALA A 262 13.05 -9.36 7.08
C ALA A 262 12.95 -8.21 8.09
N ILE A 263 14.05 -7.80 8.70
CA ILE A 263 14.10 -6.62 9.59
C ILE A 263 13.69 -5.38 8.82
N PHE A 264 14.24 -5.15 7.63
CA PHE A 264 13.86 -4.05 6.76
C PHE A 264 12.35 -4.05 6.48
N SER A 265 11.79 -5.22 6.17
CA SER A 265 10.35 -5.39 5.90
C SER A 265 9.48 -5.19 7.15
N ALA A 266 9.98 -5.59 8.33
CA ALA A 266 9.30 -5.46 9.61
C ALA A 266 9.19 -3.99 10.07
N LEU A 267 10.10 -3.10 9.63
CA LEU A 267 9.98 -1.65 9.87
C LEU A 267 8.68 -1.06 9.31
N GLY A 268 8.07 -1.69 8.30
CA GLY A 268 6.76 -1.31 7.78
C GLY A 268 5.59 -1.55 8.75
N ILE A 269 5.72 -2.49 9.70
CA ILE A 269 4.64 -2.86 10.61
C ILE A 269 4.26 -1.70 11.55
N PRO A 270 5.20 -1.09 12.31
CA PRO A 270 4.88 0.08 13.13
C PRO A 270 4.26 1.22 12.32
N VAL A 271 4.77 1.46 11.11
CA VAL A 271 4.27 2.52 10.21
C VAL A 271 2.83 2.26 9.80
N THR A 272 2.44 1.01 9.49
CA THR A 272 1.04 0.69 9.17
C THR A 272 0.08 0.89 10.34
N ILE A 273 0.54 0.69 11.58
CA ILE A 273 -0.24 0.93 12.80
C ILE A 273 -0.39 2.44 13.04
N VAL A 274 0.72 3.18 13.01
CA VAL A 274 0.76 4.62 13.28
C VAL A 274 0.09 5.44 12.18
N GLY A 275 0.27 5.06 10.91
CA GLY A 275 -0.31 5.74 9.76
C GLY A 275 -1.84 5.83 9.81
N ARG A 276 -2.50 4.85 10.44
CA ARG A 276 -3.94 4.94 10.70
C ARG A 276 -4.28 5.97 11.79
N GLY A 277 -3.47 6.05 12.84
CA GLY A 277 -3.59 7.12 13.84
C GLY A 277 -3.52 8.50 13.19
N TRP A 278 -2.64 8.67 12.19
CA TRP A 278 -2.52 9.91 11.42
C TRP A 278 -3.75 10.22 10.54
N GLN A 279 -4.39 9.22 9.95
CA GLN A 279 -5.65 9.40 9.19
C GLN A 279 -6.84 9.81 10.07
N VAL A 280 -6.83 9.43 11.35
CA VAL A 280 -7.82 9.87 12.33
C VAL A 280 -7.56 11.32 12.77
N VAL A 281 -6.28 11.72 12.86
CA VAL A 281 -5.86 13.08 13.24
C VAL A 281 -6.07 14.08 12.10
N TRP A 282 -5.90 13.65 10.85
CA TRP A 282 -6.16 14.46 9.65
C TRP A 282 -7.25 13.81 8.80
N PRO A 283 -8.52 13.89 9.22
CA PRO A 283 -9.61 13.48 8.34
C PRO A 283 -9.51 14.33 7.09
N THR A 284 -9.38 13.68 5.93
CA THR A 284 -9.50 14.35 4.64
C THR A 284 -10.84 15.08 4.66
N SER A 285 -10.80 16.40 4.85
CA SER A 285 -11.97 17.22 4.75
C SER A 285 -12.55 16.94 3.37
N SER A 286 -13.79 16.46 3.35
CA SER A 286 -14.58 16.47 2.11
C SER A 286 -14.43 17.87 1.53
N PRO A 287 -14.20 18.05 0.22
CA PRO A 287 -14.30 19.36 -0.37
C PRO A 287 -15.75 19.81 -0.24
N SER A 288 -16.07 20.45 0.89
CA SER A 288 -17.28 21.23 1.02
C SER A 288 -17.15 22.35 0.00
N SER A 289 -18.20 22.50 -0.79
CA SER A 289 -18.32 23.31 -2.00
C SER A 289 -18.24 24.83 -1.77
N SER A 290 -17.48 25.29 -0.76
CA SER A 290 -17.54 26.67 -0.29
C SER A 290 -16.20 27.17 0.28
N CYS A 291 -15.10 26.99 -0.45
CA CYS A 291 -13.84 27.70 -0.15
C CYS A 291 -13.22 28.24 -1.44
N PRO A 292 -13.04 29.57 -1.59
CA PRO A 292 -12.41 30.14 -2.77
C PRO A 292 -10.97 29.66 -2.91
N ARG A 293 -10.66 29.16 -4.10
CA ARG A 293 -9.43 28.45 -4.50
C ARG A 293 -8.17 29.34 -4.60
N SER A 294 -8.09 30.49 -3.92
CA SER A 294 -7.14 31.56 -4.26
C SER A 294 -6.06 31.93 -3.23
N SER A 295 -6.00 31.34 -2.03
CA SER A 295 -5.13 31.88 -0.96
C SER A 295 -3.97 31.00 -0.48
N PHE A 296 -3.84 29.74 -0.88
CA PHE A 296 -2.81 28.85 -0.31
C PHE A 296 -1.53 28.69 -1.15
N LEU A 297 -1.61 28.79 -2.48
CA LEU A 297 -0.44 28.64 -3.36
C LEU A 297 0.50 29.87 -3.47
N PRO A 298 0.05 31.14 -3.30
CA PRO A 298 0.97 32.28 -3.50
C PRO A 298 1.96 32.52 -2.35
N ARG A 299 1.66 32.06 -1.11
CA ARG A 299 2.47 32.40 0.08
C ARG A 299 3.75 31.59 0.20
N CYS A 300 3.76 30.32 -0.23
CA CYS A 300 4.99 29.53 -0.26
C CYS A 300 5.89 29.91 -1.44
N TRP A 301 5.31 30.35 -2.56
CA TRP A 301 6.08 30.76 -3.74
C TRP A 301 6.72 32.15 -3.57
N ALA A 302 6.07 33.06 -2.85
CA ALA A 302 6.63 34.39 -2.53
C ALA A 302 7.83 34.35 -1.56
N LEU A 303 8.00 33.26 -0.80
CA LEU A 303 9.16 33.03 0.08
C LEU A 303 10.37 32.41 -0.65
N LEU A 304 10.16 31.85 -1.84
CA LEU A 304 11.19 31.19 -2.66
C LEU A 304 11.64 32.01 -3.87
N SER A 305 10.97 33.13 -4.19
CA SER A 305 11.43 34.04 -5.22
C SER A 305 12.60 34.90 -4.70
N PRO A 306 13.78 34.92 -5.35
CA PRO A 306 14.83 35.85 -4.99
C PRO A 306 14.34 37.26 -5.31
N ARG A 307 14.02 38.05 -4.28
CA ARG A 307 13.80 39.48 -4.46
C ARG A 307 15.13 40.09 -4.89
N SER A 308 15.16 40.61 -6.11
CA SER A 308 16.23 41.45 -6.63
C SER A 308 16.49 42.63 -5.68
N GLN A 309 17.54 42.52 -4.85
CA GLN A 309 18.05 43.65 -4.08
C GLN A 309 18.83 44.57 -5.02
N ARG A 310 18.18 45.65 -5.48
CA ARG A 310 18.88 46.82 -6.01
C ARG A 310 19.37 47.67 -4.84
N ARG A 311 20.69 47.91 -4.85
CA ARG A 311 21.47 49.05 -4.33
C ARG A 311 21.56 49.29 -2.82
N GLY A 312 22.82 49.35 -2.36
CA GLY A 312 23.24 50.01 -1.12
C GLY A 312 24.72 49.70 -0.82
N SER A 313 25.59 50.63 -1.20
CA SER A 313 27.05 50.62 -1.10
C SER A 313 27.64 50.32 0.29
N GLY A 314 28.76 49.61 0.35
CA GLY A 314 29.63 49.57 1.54
C GLY A 314 30.69 48.48 1.48
N SER A 315 31.95 48.89 1.51
CA SER A 315 33.18 48.12 1.31
C SER A 315 33.49 47.07 2.38
N ARG A 316 33.96 45.87 1.96
CA ARG A 316 35.16 45.14 2.46
C ARG A 316 35.26 43.73 1.83
N SER A 317 36.47 43.38 1.38
CA SER A 317 36.85 42.09 0.76
C SER A 317 37.40 41.09 1.82
N PRO A 318 37.71 39.82 1.47
CA PRO A 318 36.97 38.60 1.83
C PRO A 318 37.61 37.78 2.98
N PRO A 319 36.96 36.69 3.46
CA PRO A 319 37.59 35.38 3.23
C PRO A 319 36.60 34.23 2.88
N SER A 320 37.18 33.17 2.33
CA SER A 320 36.63 31.86 1.97
C SER A 320 35.81 31.18 3.08
N VAL A 321 34.58 30.73 2.80
CA VAL A 321 33.89 29.62 3.50
C VAL A 321 32.81 29.00 2.60
N GLN A 322 33.08 27.76 2.15
CA GLN A 322 32.22 26.57 2.28
C GLN A 322 30.81 26.58 1.65
N SER A 323 30.70 25.83 0.56
CA SER A 323 29.44 25.32 0.02
C SER A 323 28.67 24.54 1.09
N SER A 324 27.51 25.05 1.50
CA SER A 324 26.52 24.28 2.26
C SER A 324 25.24 24.20 1.44
N SER A 325 24.97 22.97 1.01
CA SER A 325 23.83 22.50 0.24
C SER A 325 22.50 22.61 1.02
N PRO A 326 21.33 22.66 0.35
CA PRO A 326 20.02 22.98 0.93
C PRO A 326 19.41 21.94 1.89
N TRP A 327 20.16 20.90 2.26
CA TRP A 327 19.67 19.75 3.02
C TRP A 327 19.79 19.88 4.55
N ALA A 328 20.31 20.99 5.06
CA ALA A 328 20.54 21.20 6.49
C ALA A 328 19.32 21.69 7.30
N TRP A 329 18.12 21.82 6.69
CA TRP A 329 16.93 22.38 7.35
C TRP A 329 15.88 21.37 7.83
N CYS A 330 16.11 20.06 7.69
CA CYS A 330 15.17 19.02 8.17
C CYS A 330 15.61 18.27 9.44
N SER A 331 16.76 18.58 10.04
CA SER A 331 17.30 17.86 11.21
C SER A 331 17.16 18.59 12.55
N SER A 332 16.38 19.69 12.63
CA SER A 332 16.22 20.47 13.87
C SER A 332 14.76 20.55 14.35
N ILE A 333 14.19 19.41 14.76
CA ILE A 333 13.17 19.36 15.83
C ILE A 333 13.41 18.08 16.65
N SER A 334 14.50 18.09 17.42
CA SER A 334 14.75 17.16 18.51
C SER A 334 15.68 17.84 19.51
N GLY A 335 15.07 18.37 20.58
CA GLY A 335 15.74 18.69 21.86
C GLY A 335 16.52 20.00 21.91
N HIS A 336 15.96 21.00 22.59
CA HIS A 336 16.72 21.95 23.42
C HIS A 336 15.93 22.26 24.69
N ALA A 337 16.34 21.64 25.80
CA ALA A 337 16.31 22.28 27.11
C ALA A 337 17.65 23.03 27.27
N PRO A 338 17.67 24.22 27.90
CA PRO A 338 18.38 24.25 29.18
C PRO A 338 17.84 25.31 30.16
N SER A 339 17.80 24.96 31.46
CA SER A 339 18.23 25.89 32.52
C SER A 339 18.36 25.21 33.88
N ARG A 340 19.28 25.76 34.67
CA ARG A 340 19.89 25.31 35.92
C ARG A 340 18.93 25.21 37.13
N VAL A 341 19.22 24.28 38.03
CA VAL A 341 18.74 24.11 39.43
C VAL A 341 19.60 25.04 40.36
N PRO A 342 19.24 25.52 41.59
CA PRO A 342 18.36 25.00 42.68
C PRO A 342 17.49 26.10 43.40
N PRO A 343 17.00 25.93 44.65
CA PRO A 343 16.05 24.93 45.16
C PRO A 343 14.83 25.59 45.87
N ARG A 344 13.71 24.85 46.04
CA ARG A 344 12.85 24.79 47.24
C ARG A 344 11.55 24.01 46.96
N SER A 345 11.37 22.91 47.68
CA SER A 345 10.06 22.32 48.00
C SER A 345 9.38 23.13 49.12
N PRO A 346 8.15 22.80 49.56
CA PRO A 346 7.03 22.10 48.91
C PRO A 346 5.76 23.00 48.88
N LEU A 347 4.68 22.62 48.16
CA LEU A 347 3.28 22.77 48.62
C LEU A 347 2.25 22.45 47.51
N SER A 348 1.37 21.50 47.84
CA SER A 348 -0.07 21.42 47.52
C SER A 348 -0.57 21.36 46.07
N ALA A 349 -1.04 20.15 45.73
CA ALA A 349 -2.36 19.82 45.20
C ALA A 349 -3.32 20.98 44.85
N LYS A 350 -3.87 20.92 43.62
CA LYS A 350 -5.28 21.13 43.19
C LYS A 350 -5.38 21.85 41.84
N VAL A 351 -6.44 21.48 41.11
CA VAL A 351 -7.08 22.18 39.98
C VAL A 351 -6.59 21.83 38.58
N TRP A 352 -6.94 20.62 38.14
CA TRP A 352 -7.44 20.42 36.77
C TRP A 352 -8.91 20.87 36.75
N ALA A 353 -9.17 22.09 36.26
CA ALA A 353 -10.47 22.51 35.77
C ALA A 353 -10.35 23.91 35.15
N THR A 354 -10.49 24.01 33.82
CA THR A 354 -11.17 25.13 33.14
C THR A 354 -11.42 24.76 31.66
N PRO A 355 -12.51 25.27 31.05
CA PRO A 355 -13.30 24.53 30.07
C PRO A 355 -13.09 24.97 28.62
N LEU A 356 -13.47 24.08 27.69
CA LEU A 356 -13.68 24.34 26.26
C LEU A 356 -14.54 25.60 26.03
N PRO A 357 -14.19 26.51 25.11
CA PRO A 357 -15.09 27.59 24.71
C PRO A 357 -16.26 27.00 23.91
N ARG A 358 -17.48 27.30 24.39
CA ARG A 358 -18.76 26.97 23.75
C ARG A 358 -18.90 27.64 22.39
N SER A 359 -19.52 26.89 21.47
CA SER A 359 -20.19 27.26 20.22
C SER A 359 -20.58 28.74 20.04
N VAL A 360 -20.14 29.33 18.92
CA VAL A 360 -20.75 30.54 18.33
C VAL A 360 -21.96 30.12 17.48
N PRO A 361 -23.19 30.61 17.72
CA PRO A 361 -24.33 30.33 16.85
C PRO A 361 -24.23 31.15 15.55
N CYS A 362 -24.46 30.50 14.41
CA CYS A 362 -24.70 31.18 13.15
C CYS A 362 -25.99 32.02 13.24
N SER A 363 -25.90 33.32 13.00
CA SER A 363 -27.07 34.17 12.77
C SER A 363 -27.75 33.81 11.44
N PRO A 364 -29.08 33.70 11.37
CA PRO A 364 -29.78 33.52 10.10
C PRO A 364 -29.86 34.87 9.35
N ALA A 365 -29.52 34.85 8.06
CA ALA A 365 -29.68 35.97 7.15
C ALA A 365 -31.16 36.42 7.05
N PRO A 366 -31.46 37.72 6.82
CA PRO A 366 -32.83 38.22 6.79
C PRO A 366 -33.57 37.69 5.55
N ARG A 367 -34.68 36.97 5.79
CA ARG A 367 -35.66 36.61 4.75
C ARG A 367 -36.32 37.89 4.22
N THR A 368 -36.13 38.16 2.94
CA THR A 368 -36.94 39.12 2.18
C THR A 368 -38.40 38.62 2.16
N ARG A 369 -39.32 39.43 2.70
CA ARG A 369 -40.76 39.17 2.73
C ARG A 369 -41.32 39.21 1.31
N ARG A 370 -41.89 38.10 0.82
CA ARG A 370 -42.89 38.13 -0.26
C ARG A 370 -44.28 38.30 0.39
N PRO A 371 -45.13 39.24 -0.06
CA PRO A 371 -46.50 39.33 0.43
C PRO A 371 -47.37 38.24 -0.22
N THR A 372 -48.03 37.44 0.61
CA THR A 372 -49.13 36.53 0.25
C THR A 372 -50.45 37.31 0.16
N PRO A 373 -51.27 37.16 -0.89
CA PRO A 373 -52.66 37.60 -0.86
C PRO A 373 -53.53 36.59 -0.12
N SER A 374 -54.43 37.13 0.70
CA SER A 374 -55.43 36.48 1.53
C SER A 374 -56.43 35.62 0.76
N SER A 375 -56.73 34.45 1.31
CA SER A 375 -57.92 33.65 1.03
C SER A 375 -59.19 34.30 1.59
N PHE A 376 -60.26 34.36 0.80
CA PHE A 376 -61.65 34.41 1.26
C PHE A 376 -62.44 33.27 0.59
N PRO A 377 -63.55 32.79 1.19
CA PRO A 377 -64.03 31.42 1.05
C PRO A 377 -65.08 31.22 -0.05
N SER A 378 -65.32 29.94 -0.32
CA SER A 378 -66.31 29.34 -1.24
C SER A 378 -67.72 29.93 -1.19
N ARG A 379 -68.27 30.22 -2.37
CA ARG A 379 -69.55 29.67 -2.86
C ARG A 379 -69.52 29.55 -4.37
#